data_AF-A0A916CFL1-F1
#
_entry.id   AF-A0A916CFL1-F1
#
_cell.length_a   1.000
_cell.length_b   1.000
_cell.length_c   1.000
_cell.angle_alpha   90.00
_cell.angle_beta   90.00
_cell.angle_gamma   90.00
#
_symmetry.space_group_name_H-M   'P 1'
#
loop_
_entity.id
_entity.type
_entity.pdbx_description
1 polymer ?
#
loop_
_entity_poly.entity_id
_entity_poly.type
_entity_poly.pdbx_seq_one_letter_code
_entity_poly.pdbx_strand_id
1 'polypeptide(L)'
;MFFDLLHFGSGGQAVNYFILCFVGILGTIQGIATRYARRDLLWLEGNPGYTLSAVMVAGSFVWFFLTDTEAFIPGLAGGEFFTLFVVALVLAVPTTRVIAFAFARIRSIALTPKSAREKEPTL
;
A
#
# COMPACT_ATOMS: atom_id res chain seq x y z
N MET A 1 30.38 1.55 11.20
CA MET A 1 30.09 2.58 12.21
C MET A 1 28.74 3.30 12.04
N PHE A 2 27.96 3.11 10.96
CA PHE A 2 26.63 3.74 10.85
C PHE A 2 25.50 2.94 11.54
N PHE A 3 25.71 1.65 11.82
CA PHE A 3 24.70 0.75 12.37
C PHE A 3 24.64 0.71 13.92
N ASP A 4 25.61 1.32 14.62
CA ASP A 4 25.62 1.40 16.10
C ASP A 4 24.72 2.53 16.66
N LEU A 5 24.13 3.35 15.78
CA LEU A 5 23.18 4.42 16.13
C LEU A 5 21.70 3.98 16.07
N LEU A 6 21.45 2.71 15.71
CA LEU A 6 20.11 2.14 15.69
C LEU A 6 19.83 1.48 17.04
N HIS A 7 19.18 2.20 17.95
CA HIS A 7 18.62 1.65 19.17
C HIS A 7 17.11 1.43 19.01
N PHE A 8 16.75 0.41 18.22
CA PHE A 8 15.36 0.08 17.98
C PHE A 8 14.71 -0.08 19.36
N GLY A 9 13.61 0.64 19.59
CA GLY A 9 12.76 0.40 20.76
C GLY A 9 12.30 -1.06 20.83
N SER A 10 11.29 -1.36 21.64
CA SER A 10 10.75 -2.73 21.65
C SER A 10 10.46 -3.19 20.20
N GLY A 11 10.90 -4.39 19.81
CA GLY A 11 10.81 -4.83 18.41
C GLY A 11 9.40 -4.76 17.81
N GLY A 12 8.36 -4.77 18.66
CA GLY A 12 6.97 -4.55 18.27
C GLY A 12 6.71 -3.14 17.72
N GLN A 13 7.30 -2.10 18.30
CA GLN A 13 7.13 -0.71 17.84
C GLN A 13 7.69 -0.52 16.42
N ALA A 14 8.86 -1.07 16.14
CA ALA A 14 9.47 -1.01 14.81
C ALA A 14 8.57 -1.67 13.75
N VAL A 15 7.96 -2.81 14.07
CA VAL A 15 7.03 -3.52 13.17
C VAL A 15 5.75 -2.71 12.97
N ASN A 16 5.14 -2.20 14.04
CA ASN A 16 3.93 -1.39 13.96
C ASN A 16 4.16 -0.11 13.13
N TYR A 17 5.30 0.55 13.34
CA TYR A 17 5.67 1.74 12.59
C TYR A 17 5.97 1.44 11.12
N PHE A 18 6.62 0.31 10.83
CA PHE A 18 6.81 -0.14 9.45
C PHE A 18 5.48 -0.37 8.75
N ILE A 19 4.52 -1.04 9.41
CA ILE A 19 3.18 -1.30 8.86
C ILE A 19 2.44 0.02 8.62
N LEU A 20 2.49 0.96 9.57
CA LEU A 20 1.94 2.31 9.43
C LEU A 20 2.46 2.98 8.15
N CYS A 21 3.78 3.05 8.00
CA CYS A 21 4.43 3.68 6.86
C CYS A 21 4.07 2.96 5.56
N PHE A 22 4.17 1.64 5.54
CA PHE A 22 3.93 0.85 4.35
C PHE A 22 2.49 1.00 3.84
N VAL A 23 1.49 0.84 4.72
CA VAL A 23 0.07 0.97 4.36
C VAL A 23 -0.27 2.42 3.99
N GLY A 24 0.25 3.40 4.74
CA GLY A 24 0.04 4.82 4.44
C GLY A 24 0.62 5.22 3.08
N ILE A 25 1.81 4.72 2.74
CA ILE A 25 2.45 4.96 1.44
C ILE A 25 1.65 4.28 0.32
N LEU A 26 1.22 3.03 0.48
CA LEU A 26 0.35 2.36 -0.49
C LEU A 26 -0.95 3.15 -0.75
N GLY A 27 -1.59 3.62 0.33
CA GLY A 27 -2.77 4.48 0.25
C GLY A 27 -2.48 5.79 -0.49
N THR A 28 -1.35 6.43 -0.20
CA THR A 28 -0.92 7.67 -0.87
C THR A 28 -0.66 7.44 -2.36
N ILE A 29 0.04 6.36 -2.72
CA ILE A 29 0.28 5.98 -4.12
C ILE A 29 -1.06 5.75 -4.83
N GLN A 30 -2.05 5.10 -4.21
CA GLN A 30 -3.38 4.95 -4.81
C GLN A 30 -4.09 6.28 -5.06
N GLY A 31 -4.02 7.21 -4.12
CA GLY A 31 -4.62 8.54 -4.27
C GLY A 31 -3.98 9.31 -5.44
N ILE A 32 -2.65 9.30 -5.53
CA ILE A 32 -1.89 9.91 -6.63
C ILE A 32 -2.21 9.20 -7.96
N ALA A 33 -2.20 7.87 -7.99
CA ALA A 33 -2.50 7.09 -9.18
C ALA A 33 -3.92 7.36 -9.69
N THR A 34 -4.89 7.53 -8.77
CA THR A 34 -6.28 7.88 -9.10
C THR A 34 -6.36 9.31 -9.64
N ARG A 35 -5.64 10.27 -9.03
CA ARG A 35 -5.60 11.67 -9.48
C ARG A 35 -5.06 11.85 -10.88
N TYR A 36 -4.06 11.07 -11.25
CA TYR A 36 -3.38 11.12 -12.56
C TYR A 36 -3.78 9.99 -13.51
N ALA A 37 -4.78 9.16 -13.16
CA ALA A 37 -5.23 8.01 -13.94
C ALA A 37 -4.10 7.07 -14.41
N ARG A 38 -3.10 6.83 -13.56
CA ARG A 38 -1.92 5.99 -13.85
C ARG A 38 -2.26 4.50 -13.79
N ARG A 39 -2.70 3.95 -14.92
CA ARG A 39 -3.15 2.54 -15.05
C ARG A 39 -2.15 1.49 -14.57
N ASP A 40 -0.85 1.80 -14.60
CA ASP A 40 0.24 0.92 -14.14
C ASP A 40 0.31 0.76 -12.61
N LEU A 41 -0.31 1.67 -11.87
CA LEU A 41 -0.28 1.72 -10.40
C LEU A 41 -1.68 1.68 -9.79
N LEU A 42 -2.72 1.82 -10.60
CA LEU A 42 -4.10 1.97 -10.16
C LEU A 42 -4.73 0.62 -9.81
N TRP A 43 -5.29 0.50 -8.61
CA TRP A 43 -6.06 -0.69 -8.22
C TRP A 43 -7.55 -0.52 -8.52
N LEU A 44 -8.09 0.64 -8.17
CA LEU A 44 -9.49 1.02 -8.38
C LEU A 44 -9.58 2.37 -9.10
N GLU A 45 -10.54 2.50 -10.01
CA GLU A 45 -10.74 3.72 -10.79
C GLU A 45 -11.78 4.64 -10.14
N GLY A 46 -11.63 5.94 -10.33
CA GLY A 46 -12.61 6.95 -9.91
C GLY A 46 -12.75 7.10 -8.39
N ASN A 47 -13.96 7.42 -7.92
CA ASN A 47 -14.26 7.64 -6.50
C ASN A 47 -13.81 6.48 -5.58
N PRO A 48 -14.00 5.20 -5.93
CA PRO A 48 -13.49 4.08 -5.13
C PRO A 48 -11.97 4.14 -4.86
N GLY A 49 -11.17 4.64 -5.80
CA GLY A 49 -9.72 4.80 -5.63
C GLY A 49 -9.36 5.85 -4.58
N TYR A 50 -10.06 6.99 -4.58
CA TYR A 50 -9.89 8.01 -3.54
C TYR A 50 -10.37 7.55 -2.16
N THR A 51 -11.51 6.84 -2.09
CA THR A 51 -12.00 6.27 -0.83
C THR A 51 -10.99 5.27 -0.27
N LEU A 52 -10.45 4.37 -1.12
CA LEU A 52 -9.44 3.42 -0.69
C LEU A 52 -8.16 4.12 -0.19
N SER A 53 -7.70 5.14 -0.90
CA SER A 53 -6.57 5.97 -0.47
C SER A 53 -6.80 6.57 0.92
N ALA A 54 -7.95 7.23 1.11
CA ALA A 54 -8.30 7.85 2.39
C ALA A 54 -8.41 6.82 3.52
N VAL A 55 -9.05 5.68 3.28
CA VAL A 55 -9.21 4.60 4.28
C VAL A 55 -7.85 3.99 4.64
N MET A 56 -6.97 3.75 3.67
CA MET A 56 -5.65 3.19 3.95
C MET A 56 -4.77 4.15 4.75
N VAL A 57 -4.77 5.44 4.40
CA VAL A 57 -3.99 6.45 5.11
C VAL A 57 -4.57 6.69 6.49
N ALA A 58 -5.85 7.07 6.60
CA ALA A 58 -6.45 7.35 7.90
C ALA A 58 -6.50 6.10 8.79
N GLY A 59 -6.84 4.95 8.20
CA GLY A 59 -6.91 3.67 8.89
C GLY A 59 -5.55 3.21 9.41
N SER A 60 -4.45 3.43 8.69
CA SER A 60 -3.12 3.07 9.19
C SER A 60 -2.72 3.92 10.41
N PHE A 61 -3.01 5.22 10.38
CA PHE A 61 -2.80 6.10 11.53
C PHE A 61 -3.65 5.68 12.74
N VAL A 62 -4.97 5.49 12.53
CA VAL A 62 -5.88 5.06 13.60
C VAL A 62 -5.43 3.73 14.19
N TRP A 63 -5.09 2.75 13.34
CA TRP A 63 -4.59 1.45 13.80
C TRP A 63 -3.32 1.59 14.63
N PHE A 64 -2.32 2.31 14.12
CA PHE A 64 -1.03 2.48 14.80
C PHE A 64 -1.20 3.04 16.22
N PHE A 65 -1.96 4.13 16.36
CA PHE A 65 -2.21 4.75 17.67
C PHE A 65 -3.08 3.91 18.61
N LEU A 66 -3.91 3.01 18.09
CA LEU A 66 -4.64 2.04 18.91
C LEU A 66 -3.74 0.90 19.40
N THR A 67 -2.73 0.52 18.61
CA THR A 67 -1.84 -0.60 18.92
C THR A 67 -0.61 -0.23 19.73
N ASP A 68 -0.14 1.02 19.65
CA ASP A 68 1.11 1.46 20.27
C ASP A 68 0.86 2.66 21.18
N THR A 69 0.63 2.37 22.46
CA THR A 69 0.42 3.40 23.49
C THR A 69 1.70 4.13 23.89
N GLU A 70 2.87 3.59 23.51
CA GLU A 70 4.19 4.16 23.82
C GLU A 70 4.71 5.08 22.70
N ALA A 71 3.92 5.28 21.62
CA ALA A 71 4.26 6.16 20.50
C ALA A 71 4.57 7.62 20.90
N PHE A 72 4.20 8.04 22.12
CA PHE A 72 4.43 9.38 22.65
C PHE A 72 5.63 9.52 23.59
N ILE A 73 6.43 8.46 23.80
CA ILE A 73 7.64 8.57 24.62
C ILE A 73 8.71 9.29 23.79
N PRO A 74 9.10 10.54 24.13
CA PRO A 74 10.10 11.27 23.37
C PRO A 74 11.47 10.64 23.59
N GLY A 75 12.03 10.04 22.55
CA GLY A 75 13.31 9.34 22.61
C GLY A 75 13.98 9.21 21.24
N LEU A 76 15.29 9.04 21.28
CA LEU A 76 16.33 9.17 20.24
C LEU A 76 16.22 8.17 19.05
N ALA A 77 15.04 8.00 18.43
CA ALA A 77 14.79 6.97 17.40
C ALA A 77 14.46 7.52 15.99
N GLY A 78 14.62 8.84 15.78
CA GLY A 78 14.24 9.49 14.51
C GLY A 78 14.95 8.91 13.27
N GLY A 79 16.23 8.55 13.39
CA GLY A 79 16.98 7.92 12.29
C GLY A 79 16.48 6.51 11.93
N GLU A 80 15.96 5.78 12.91
CA GLU A 80 15.46 4.41 12.73
C GLU A 80 14.10 4.41 12.07
N PHE A 81 13.19 5.27 12.57
CA PHE A 81 11.89 5.49 11.94
C PHE A 81 12.05 6.03 10.52
N PHE A 82 13.01 6.91 10.28
CA PHE A 82 13.33 7.34 8.93
C PHE A 82 13.81 6.16 8.05
N THR A 83 14.68 5.30 8.57
CA THR A 83 15.15 4.11 7.85
C THR A 83 13.99 3.17 7.52
N LEU A 84 13.12 2.87 8.48
CA LEU A 84 11.92 2.05 8.27
C LEU A 84 10.96 2.68 7.26
N PHE A 85 10.77 3.99 7.30
CA PHE A 85 9.99 4.72 6.32
C PHE A 85 10.58 4.57 4.91
N VAL A 86 11.90 4.72 4.74
CA VAL A 86 12.57 4.54 3.44
C VAL A 86 12.43 3.10 2.95
N VAL A 87 12.63 2.11 3.81
CA VAL A 87 12.44 0.69 3.45
C VAL A 87 10.99 0.44 3.04
N ALA A 88 10.02 0.94 3.80
CA ALA A 88 8.60 0.84 3.48
C ALA A 88 8.28 1.49 2.13
N LEU A 89 8.84 2.66 1.84
CA LEU A 89 8.68 3.36 0.56
C LEU A 89 9.22 2.54 -0.61
N VAL A 90 10.44 2.01 -0.48
CA VAL A 90 11.10 1.20 -1.51
C VAL A 90 10.30 -0.08 -1.78
N LEU A 91 9.69 -0.69 -0.76
CA LEU A 91 8.87 -1.90 -0.91
C LEU A 91 7.45 -1.60 -1.42
N ALA A 92 6.86 -0.46 -1.06
CA ALA A 92 5.48 -0.13 -1.43
C ALA A 92 5.30 0.03 -2.95
N VAL A 93 6.31 0.56 -3.65
CA VAL A 93 6.26 0.74 -5.11
C VAL A 93 6.13 -0.58 -5.88
N PRO A 94 7.03 -1.58 -5.73
CA PRO A 94 6.87 -2.87 -6.39
C PRO A 94 5.61 -3.60 -5.92
N THR A 95 5.26 -3.54 -4.64
CA THR A 95 4.00 -4.12 -4.15
C THR A 95 2.78 -3.53 -4.87
N THR A 96 2.75 -2.20 -5.05
CA THR A 96 1.65 -1.54 -5.78
C THR A 96 1.53 -2.07 -7.20
N ARG A 97 2.65 -2.25 -7.90
CA ARG A 97 2.66 -2.78 -9.26
C ARG A 97 2.19 -4.23 -9.33
N VAL A 98 2.64 -5.08 -8.41
CA VAL A 98 2.20 -6.48 -8.35
C VAL A 98 0.69 -6.56 -8.13
N ILE A 99 0.16 -5.75 -7.22
CA ILE A 99 -1.29 -5.71 -6.94
C ILE A 99 -2.06 -5.17 -8.16
N ALA A 100 -1.59 -4.06 -8.77
CA ALA A 100 -2.21 -3.51 -9.96
C ALA A 100 -2.25 -4.52 -11.13
N PHE A 101 -1.15 -5.24 -11.33
CA PHE A 101 -1.06 -6.33 -12.31
C PHE A 101 -2.08 -7.44 -12.02
N ALA A 102 -2.18 -7.89 -10.76
CA ALA A 102 -3.14 -8.90 -10.36
C ALA A 102 -4.59 -8.45 -10.63
N PHE A 103 -4.95 -7.21 -10.27
CA PHE A 103 -6.27 -6.66 -10.57
C PHE A 103 -6.56 -6.57 -12.06
N ALA A 104 -5.60 -6.09 -12.86
CA ALA A 104 -5.74 -6.05 -14.31
C ALA A 104 -5.96 -7.45 -14.89
N ARG A 105 -5.23 -8.45 -14.38
CA ARG A 105 -5.37 -9.84 -14.79
C ARG A 105 -6.76 -10.39 -14.45
N ILE A 106 -7.26 -10.15 -13.24
CA ILE A 106 -8.59 -10.58 -12.80
C ILE A 106 -9.69 -9.95 -13.68
N ARG A 107 -9.60 -8.63 -13.94
CA ARG A 107 -10.56 -7.95 -14.83
C ARG A 107 -10.55 -8.51 -16.25
N SER A 108 -9.37 -8.84 -16.77
CA SER A 108 -9.25 -9.44 -18.11
C SER A 108 -9.95 -10.79 -18.21
N ILE A 109 -9.88 -11.62 -17.15
CA ILE A 109 -10.56 -12.93 -17.10
C ILE A 109 -12.08 -12.73 -17.03
N ALA A 110 -12.55 -11.83 -16.18
CA ALA A 110 -13.97 -11.56 -15.98
C ALA A 110 -14.66 -10.99 -17.24
N LEU A 111 -13.95 -10.21 -18.05
CA LEU A 111 -14.44 -9.63 -19.31
C LEU A 111 -14.33 -10.57 -20.52
N THR A 112 -14.03 -11.86 -20.29
CA THR A 112 -14.12 -12.92 -21.30
C THR A 112 -15.45 -13.71 -21.26
N PRO A 113 -16.67 -13.14 -21.12
CA PRO A 113 -17.87 -13.95 -21.19
C PRO A 113 -18.25 -14.20 -22.66
N LYS A 114 -18.24 -15.48 -23.03
CA LYS A 114 -19.23 -16.11 -23.93
C LYS A 114 -19.35 -15.65 -25.40
N SER A 115 -18.60 -14.67 -25.91
CA SER A 115 -18.69 -14.29 -27.34
C SER A 115 -18.06 -15.33 -28.30
N ALA A 116 -17.33 -16.31 -27.76
CA ALA A 116 -16.74 -17.40 -28.54
C ALA A 116 -17.67 -18.61 -28.73
N ARG A 117 -18.82 -18.67 -28.02
CA ARG A 117 -19.80 -19.78 -28.14
C ARG A 117 -20.96 -19.52 -29.10
N GLU A 118 -21.08 -18.31 -29.65
CA GLU A 118 -22.18 -17.94 -30.56
C GLU A 118 -21.74 -17.87 -32.04
N LYS A 119 -20.47 -18.20 -32.33
CA LYS A 119 -19.94 -18.32 -33.70
C LYS A 119 -19.68 -19.78 -34.07
N GLU A 120 -20.56 -20.69 -33.69
CA GLU A 120 -20.62 -22.01 -34.30
C GLU A 120 -21.74 -21.96 -35.35
N PRO A 121 -21.41 -21.73 -36.64
CA PRO A 121 -22.42 -21.84 -37.69
C PRO A 121 -22.85 -23.30 -37.74
N THR A 122 -24.13 -23.55 -37.44
CA THR A 122 -24.82 -24.77 -37.84
C THR A 122 -24.69 -24.91 -39.35
N LEU A 123 -23.75 -25.77 -39.77
CA LEU A 123 -23.65 -26.33 -41.12
C LEU A 123 -24.22 -27.75 -41.09
#